data_AF-A0A9D9XCZ4-F1
#
_entry.id   AF-A0A9D9XCZ4-F1
#
_cell.length_a   1.000
_cell.length_b   1.000
_cell.length_c   1.000
_cell.angle_alpha   90.00
_cell.angle_beta   90.00
_cell.angle_gamma   90.00
#
_symmetry.space_group_name_H-M   'P 1'
#
loop_
_entity.id
_entity.type
_entity.pdbx_description
1 polymer ?
#
loop_
_entity_poly.entity_id
_entity_poly.type
_entity_poly.pdbx_seq_one_letter_code
_entity_poly.pdbx_strand_id
1 'polypeptide(L)'
;MKKRIESTVIGRSFPLNFAAIIVQFIALFLLALPFFRPNTTGWSLVGGSLFFFISTVVLFFFKGYRMMGLVARVLLGSYSIFSGLMKANDPIGYSQKWAQLFQDDVIAVTLKNASWFNDFSLSFLTEYSFRLVVFVLLIEIVFGVLLLIGGLPKLTAWISLIALFFTGLFAVQQASYTKNTSYLTYKTVATTSKEALVYFKKIHSNKQQKQHDKLQKTVQIPITHHARCTNDFTIFSFGFSGIIGHSLSTSQSLLISIYLLFYACWFFAARTTILPNTIKQNWRIIPVSLLVIALYCFFFQWYFPLVFSAITLLGALWLNKSGGKYLGNYYGASLFVVLFSLLVVCFTFSYEPLKDFRAFAVGQDLNQHFSANSKSESNRTVQTIDFQPAIRSTQLTTAARSIPFIQHQLEKGEQSILLRPYLRDAKSIVCLVIKDLSNIDPSEIHEINRLLNDAKFEIQIVLITLQQPVKVGSFCRRIGFEIPVFFEPAVTLNQIARSNAVLLALKKGKIIGKYTIGALPKWNWLATKLENN
;
A
#
# COMPACT_ATOMS: atom_id res chain seq x y z
N MET A 1 -6.91 -48.11 4.63
CA MET A 1 -6.06 -46.94 4.26
C MET A 1 -6.56 -45.60 4.83
N LYS A 2 -7.85 -45.26 4.69
CA LYS A 2 -8.46 -43.99 5.15
C LYS A 2 -8.29 -43.66 6.65
N LYS A 3 -8.52 -44.66 7.53
CA LYS A 3 -8.32 -44.55 9.00
C LYS A 3 -6.86 -44.22 9.38
N ARG A 4 -5.89 -44.70 8.57
CA ARG A 4 -4.44 -44.46 8.74
C ARG A 4 -4.02 -43.04 8.36
N ILE A 5 -4.76 -42.41 7.44
CA ILE A 5 -4.53 -41.03 6.95
C ILE A 5 -5.16 -40.00 7.92
N GLU A 6 -6.36 -40.28 8.44
CA GLU A 6 -6.98 -39.42 9.47
C GLU A 6 -6.22 -39.49 10.81
N SER A 7 -5.78 -40.68 11.23
CA SER A 7 -4.93 -40.85 12.42
C SER A 7 -3.55 -40.22 12.27
N THR A 8 -3.08 -39.96 11.03
CA THR A 8 -1.79 -39.29 10.81
C THR A 8 -1.91 -37.77 10.92
N VAL A 9 -3.03 -37.17 10.51
CA VAL A 9 -3.25 -35.72 10.58
C VAL A 9 -3.54 -35.23 12.00
N ILE A 10 -4.35 -35.98 12.73
CA ILE A 10 -4.83 -35.65 14.09
C ILE A 10 -3.70 -35.77 15.14
N GLY A 11 -2.65 -36.52 14.83
CA GLY A 11 -1.60 -36.86 15.79
C GLY A 11 -2.03 -38.00 16.73
N ARG A 12 -1.40 -38.07 17.90
CA ARG A 12 -1.64 -39.13 18.90
C ARG A 12 -2.88 -38.90 19.77
N SER A 13 -3.32 -37.64 19.94
CA SER A 13 -4.52 -37.28 20.72
C SER A 13 -5.21 -36.06 20.10
N PHE A 14 -6.41 -36.27 19.55
CA PHE A 14 -7.24 -35.18 19.03
C PHE A 14 -7.56 -34.10 20.06
N PRO A 15 -8.16 -34.42 21.23
CA PRO A 15 -8.61 -33.38 22.17
C PRO A 15 -7.45 -32.55 22.71
N LEU A 16 -6.31 -33.19 23.04
CA LEU A 16 -5.14 -32.47 23.55
C LEU A 16 -4.48 -31.60 22.48
N ASN A 17 -4.36 -32.08 21.25
CA ASN A 17 -3.82 -31.28 20.15
C ASN A 17 -4.76 -30.10 19.82
N PHE A 18 -6.07 -30.31 19.86
CA PHE A 18 -7.05 -29.27 19.58
C PHE A 18 -7.04 -28.19 20.65
N ALA A 19 -7.06 -28.60 21.92
CA ALA A 19 -6.91 -27.68 23.06
C ALA A 19 -5.59 -26.90 22.98
N ALA A 20 -4.47 -27.57 22.66
CA ALA A 20 -3.18 -26.91 22.51
C ALA A 20 -3.15 -25.87 21.40
N ILE A 21 -3.80 -26.12 20.25
CA ILE A 21 -3.94 -25.10 19.18
C ILE A 21 -4.74 -23.88 19.68
N ILE A 22 -5.85 -24.10 20.42
CA ILE A 22 -6.63 -22.99 21.00
C ILE A 22 -5.77 -22.19 21.98
N VAL A 23 -5.06 -22.87 22.88
CA VAL A 23 -4.14 -22.22 23.84
C VAL A 23 -3.06 -21.44 23.09
N GLN A 24 -2.57 -21.94 21.95
CA GLN A 24 -1.60 -21.23 21.12
C GLN A 24 -2.17 -19.91 20.56
N PHE A 25 -3.42 -19.90 20.09
CA PHE A 25 -4.09 -18.67 19.64
C PHE A 25 -4.28 -17.67 20.78
N ILE A 26 -4.70 -18.14 21.97
CA ILE A 26 -4.84 -17.30 23.16
C ILE A 26 -3.48 -16.72 23.56
N ALA A 27 -2.43 -17.54 23.56
CA ALA A 27 -1.07 -17.13 23.87
C ALA A 27 -0.59 -16.03 22.92
N LEU A 28 -0.78 -16.21 21.61
CA LEU A 28 -0.46 -15.19 20.61
C LEU A 28 -1.24 -13.90 20.88
N PHE A 29 -2.56 -13.98 21.11
CA PHE A 29 -3.38 -12.81 21.41
C PHE A 29 -2.86 -12.04 22.64
N LEU A 30 -2.53 -12.74 23.73
CA LEU A 30 -1.96 -12.13 24.93
C LEU A 30 -0.62 -11.44 24.66
N LEU A 31 0.26 -12.05 23.85
CA LEU A 31 1.52 -11.47 23.41
C LEU A 31 1.32 -10.24 22.50
N ALA A 32 0.18 -10.14 21.82
CA ALA A 32 -0.17 -8.99 20.99
C ALA A 32 -0.62 -7.77 21.79
N LEU A 33 -1.24 -7.97 22.95
CA LEU A 33 -1.91 -6.90 23.70
C LEU A 33 -1.03 -5.67 23.94
N PRO A 34 0.26 -5.76 24.32
CA PRO A 34 1.09 -4.58 24.55
C PRO A 34 1.26 -3.70 23.31
N PHE A 35 1.18 -4.27 22.10
CA PHE A 35 1.31 -3.52 20.83
C PHE A 35 0.06 -2.72 20.47
N PHE A 36 -1.10 -3.07 21.04
CA PHE A 36 -2.37 -2.36 20.85
C PHE A 36 -2.78 -1.54 22.07
N ARG A 37 -2.33 -1.95 23.25
CA ARG A 37 -2.60 -1.32 24.54
C ARG A 37 -1.28 -1.19 25.31
N PRO A 38 -0.55 -0.08 25.16
CA PRO A 38 0.77 0.07 25.79
C PRO A 38 0.73 0.05 27.33
N ASN A 39 -0.40 0.39 27.96
CA ASN A 39 -0.60 0.32 29.42
C ASN A 39 -0.97 -1.09 29.93
N THR A 40 -0.86 -2.13 29.11
CA THR A 40 -1.18 -3.50 29.55
C THR A 40 -0.10 -3.98 30.53
N THR A 41 -0.52 -4.64 31.61
CA THR A 41 0.39 -5.19 32.62
C THR A 41 1.30 -6.27 32.02
N GLY A 42 2.54 -6.35 32.52
CA GLY A 42 3.54 -7.35 32.10
C GLY A 42 3.08 -8.81 32.25
N TRP A 43 2.04 -9.05 33.05
CA TRP A 43 1.37 -10.35 33.18
C TRP A 43 0.86 -10.93 31.86
N SER A 44 0.43 -10.08 30.92
CA SER A 44 0.01 -10.52 29.58
C SER A 44 1.15 -11.16 28.80
N LEU A 45 2.37 -10.61 28.89
CA LEU A 45 3.56 -11.14 28.23
C LEU A 45 4.04 -12.44 28.90
N VAL A 46 4.07 -12.47 30.23
CA VAL A 46 4.51 -13.65 31.00
C VAL A 46 3.53 -14.80 30.80
N GLY A 47 2.23 -14.56 30.98
CA GLY A 47 1.19 -15.56 30.78
C GLY A 47 1.09 -16.02 29.32
N GLY A 48 1.18 -15.08 28.37
CA GLY A 48 1.23 -15.40 26.93
C GLY A 48 2.43 -16.28 26.58
N SER A 49 3.63 -15.97 27.09
CA SER A 49 4.84 -16.77 26.86
C SER A 49 4.71 -18.17 27.48
N LEU A 50 4.23 -18.27 28.71
CA LEU A 50 4.02 -19.54 29.41
C LEU A 50 3.06 -20.44 28.64
N PHE A 51 1.88 -19.92 28.26
CA PHE A 51 0.90 -20.66 27.46
C PHE A 51 1.45 -21.06 26.10
N PHE A 52 2.24 -20.20 25.45
CA PHE A 52 2.90 -20.50 24.19
C PHE A 52 3.85 -21.71 24.31
N PHE A 53 4.72 -21.73 25.33
CA PHE A 53 5.67 -22.84 25.52
C PHE A 53 4.96 -24.14 25.88
N ILE A 54 4.00 -24.11 26.82
CA ILE A 54 3.24 -25.30 27.22
C ILE A 54 2.51 -25.91 26.03
N SER A 55 1.75 -25.10 25.28
CA SER A 55 1.02 -25.59 24.10
C SER A 55 1.95 -26.12 23.02
N THR A 56 3.10 -25.48 22.78
CA THR A 56 4.12 -25.96 21.83
C THR A 56 4.63 -27.35 22.24
N VAL A 57 4.98 -27.56 23.51
CA VAL A 57 5.45 -28.86 24.01
C VAL A 57 4.38 -29.95 23.80
N VAL A 58 3.11 -29.65 24.12
CA VAL A 58 1.99 -30.57 23.89
C VAL A 58 1.85 -30.93 22.41
N LEU A 59 1.92 -29.94 21.51
CA LEU A 59 1.83 -30.14 20.06
C LEU A 59 2.98 -31.00 19.51
N PHE A 60 4.19 -30.89 20.06
CA PHE A 60 5.30 -31.76 19.64
C PHE A 60 5.14 -33.18 20.19
N PHE A 61 4.86 -33.32 21.50
CA PHE A 61 4.77 -34.61 22.17
C PHE A 61 3.67 -35.51 21.57
N PHE A 62 2.50 -34.93 21.31
CA PHE A 62 1.36 -35.63 20.70
C PHE A 62 1.33 -35.56 19.17
N LYS A 63 2.41 -35.11 18.52
CA LYS A 63 2.50 -34.94 17.06
C LYS A 63 1.38 -34.05 16.46
N GLY A 64 0.83 -33.14 17.27
CA GLY A 64 -0.15 -32.13 16.89
C GLY A 64 0.36 -31.06 15.92
N TYR A 65 1.68 -30.96 15.73
CA TYR A 65 2.29 -30.10 14.70
C TYR A 65 1.72 -30.32 13.30
N ARG A 66 1.19 -31.52 13.00
CA ARG A 66 0.54 -31.84 11.72
C ARG A 66 -0.81 -31.16 11.57
N MET A 67 -1.61 -31.15 12.64
CA MET A 67 -2.88 -30.45 12.69
C MET A 67 -2.67 -28.94 12.69
N MET A 68 -1.70 -28.45 13.46
CA MET A 68 -1.29 -27.04 13.44
C MET A 68 -0.79 -26.63 12.05
N GLY A 69 -0.08 -27.50 11.33
CA GLY A 69 0.31 -27.28 9.94
C GLY A 69 -0.88 -27.09 9.00
N LEU A 70 -2.00 -27.80 9.18
CA LEU A 70 -3.22 -27.56 8.41
C LEU A 70 -3.87 -26.22 8.75
N VAL A 71 -3.93 -25.86 10.03
CA VAL A 71 -4.44 -24.55 10.48
C VAL A 71 -3.60 -23.43 9.89
N ALA A 72 -2.28 -23.52 10.05
CA ALA A 72 -1.32 -22.58 9.47
C ALA A 72 -1.49 -22.46 7.95
N ARG A 73 -1.66 -23.58 7.24
CA ARG A 73 -1.90 -23.58 5.79
C ARG A 73 -3.16 -22.82 5.40
N VAL A 74 -4.27 -22.99 6.14
CA VAL A 74 -5.52 -22.27 5.89
C VAL A 74 -5.35 -20.78 6.14
N LEU A 75 -4.69 -20.40 7.23
CA LEU A 75 -4.46 -18.99 7.58
C LEU A 75 -3.53 -18.32 6.57
N LEU A 76 -2.40 -18.94 6.22
CA LEU A 76 -1.46 -18.43 5.23
C LEU A 76 -2.09 -18.35 3.84
N GLY A 77 -2.82 -19.38 3.42
CA GLY A 77 -3.46 -19.40 2.11
C GLY A 77 -4.54 -18.32 1.98
N SER A 78 -5.39 -18.19 3.00
CA SER A 78 -6.44 -17.15 3.07
C SER A 78 -5.82 -15.75 3.09
N TYR A 79 -4.76 -15.56 3.89
CA TYR A 79 -4.01 -14.31 3.94
C TYR A 79 -3.42 -13.97 2.57
N SER A 80 -2.73 -14.89 1.90
CA SER A 80 -2.07 -14.63 0.62
C SER A 80 -3.05 -14.29 -0.50
N ILE A 81 -4.22 -14.94 -0.56
CA ILE A 81 -5.26 -14.56 -1.54
C ILE A 81 -5.80 -13.16 -1.23
N PHE A 82 -6.18 -12.90 0.03
CA PHE A 82 -6.72 -11.61 0.44
C PHE A 82 -5.70 -10.47 0.22
N SER A 83 -4.45 -10.70 0.63
CA SER A 83 -3.35 -9.75 0.53
C SER A 83 -2.92 -9.51 -0.92
N GLY A 84 -2.87 -10.54 -1.75
CA GLY A 84 -2.60 -10.39 -3.18
C GLY A 84 -3.70 -9.61 -3.89
N LEU A 85 -4.98 -9.88 -3.58
CA LEU A 85 -6.10 -9.20 -4.20
C LEU A 85 -6.24 -7.73 -3.76
N MET A 86 -5.93 -7.42 -2.50
CA MET A 86 -5.84 -6.04 -2.03
C MET A 86 -4.77 -5.23 -2.80
N LYS A 87 -3.67 -5.87 -3.23
CA LYS A 87 -2.69 -5.24 -4.15
C LYS A 87 -3.23 -5.13 -5.57
N ALA A 88 -3.91 -6.17 -6.06
CA ALA A 88 -4.55 -6.17 -7.38
C ALA A 88 -5.69 -5.13 -7.50
N ASN A 89 -6.28 -4.72 -6.37
CA ASN A 89 -7.28 -3.66 -6.31
C ASN A 89 -6.69 -2.28 -6.66
N ASP A 90 -5.43 -2.01 -6.31
CA ASP A 90 -4.74 -0.75 -6.63
C ASP A 90 -3.26 -0.98 -6.96
N PRO A 91 -2.95 -1.60 -8.11
CA PRO A 91 -1.58 -1.97 -8.47
C PRO A 91 -0.70 -0.74 -8.73
N ILE A 92 -1.27 0.36 -9.25
CA ILE A 92 -0.55 1.61 -9.52
C ILE A 92 -0.14 2.28 -8.21
N GLY A 93 -1.08 2.47 -7.27
CA GLY A 93 -0.76 3.04 -5.96
C GLY A 93 0.28 2.20 -5.20
N TYR A 94 0.19 0.88 -5.30
CA TYR A 94 1.18 -0.03 -4.73
C TYR A 94 2.57 0.11 -5.37
N SER A 95 2.63 0.24 -6.69
CA SER A 95 3.91 0.42 -7.39
C SER A 95 4.62 1.72 -7.04
N GLN A 96 3.88 2.80 -6.74
CA GLN A 96 4.46 4.07 -6.31
C GLN A 96 5.12 3.93 -4.93
N LYS A 97 4.49 3.15 -4.04
CA LYS A 97 5.08 2.81 -2.75
C LYS A 97 6.33 1.95 -2.90
N TRP A 98 6.31 0.97 -3.81
CA TRP A 98 7.50 0.16 -4.13
C TRP A 98 8.63 1.01 -4.74
N ALA A 99 8.30 1.97 -5.61
CA ALA A 99 9.30 2.91 -6.11
C ALA A 99 9.90 3.73 -4.96
N GLN A 100 9.10 4.17 -3.99
CA GLN A 100 9.63 4.83 -2.79
C GLN A 100 10.48 3.89 -1.92
N LEU A 101 10.12 2.61 -1.81
CA LEU A 101 10.89 1.61 -1.06
C LEU A 101 12.30 1.41 -1.64
N PHE A 102 12.43 1.47 -2.96
CA PHE A 102 13.70 1.31 -3.66
C PHE A 102 14.58 2.56 -3.63
N GLN A 103 14.08 3.68 -3.09
CA GLN A 103 14.90 4.86 -2.85
C GLN A 103 15.93 4.59 -1.75
N ASP A 104 17.06 5.28 -1.86
CA ASP A 104 18.21 5.06 -0.99
C ASP A 104 17.96 5.42 0.48
N ASP A 105 16.93 6.23 0.74
CA ASP A 105 16.53 6.69 2.07
C ASP A 105 15.59 5.70 2.79
N VAL A 106 15.31 4.52 2.22
CA VAL A 106 14.45 3.50 2.84
C VAL A 106 15.16 2.16 3.04
N ILE A 107 15.19 1.28 2.01
CA ILE A 107 15.74 -0.08 2.17
C ILE A 107 17.26 -0.07 2.20
N ALA A 108 17.90 0.78 1.39
CA ALA A 108 19.35 0.78 1.25
C ALA A 108 20.08 1.36 2.46
N VAL A 109 19.39 2.09 3.35
CA VAL A 109 19.98 2.83 4.49
C VAL A 109 20.89 1.95 5.36
N THR A 110 20.41 0.77 5.80
CA THR A 110 21.24 -0.13 6.66
C THR A 110 22.50 -0.58 5.96
N LEU A 111 22.41 -0.93 4.68
CA LEU A 111 23.55 -1.42 3.91
C LEU A 111 24.51 -0.27 3.58
N LYS A 112 24.02 0.92 3.26
CA LYS A 112 24.85 2.09 3.00
C LYS A 112 25.66 2.56 4.20
N ASN A 113 25.17 2.31 5.42
CA ASN A 113 25.93 2.59 6.64
C ASN A 113 27.04 1.55 6.91
N ALA A 114 27.05 0.42 6.21
CA ALA A 114 28.13 -0.55 6.30
C ALA A 114 29.27 -0.13 5.36
N SER A 115 30.50 -0.10 5.89
CA SER A 115 31.71 0.37 5.20
C SER A 115 31.98 -0.27 3.83
N TRP A 116 31.47 -1.49 3.62
CA TRP A 116 31.65 -2.27 2.38
C TRP A 116 30.57 -2.01 1.32
N PHE A 117 29.50 -1.29 1.65
CA PHE A 117 28.30 -1.13 0.81
C PHE A 117 27.87 0.34 0.63
N ASN A 118 28.79 1.29 0.78
CA ASN A 118 28.50 2.72 0.68
C ASN A 118 27.83 3.13 -0.66
N ASP A 119 28.15 2.43 -1.75
CA ASP A 119 27.60 2.68 -3.09
C ASP A 119 26.35 1.85 -3.42
N PHE A 120 25.86 1.03 -2.48
CA PHE A 120 24.70 0.17 -2.71
C PHE A 120 23.42 0.97 -2.93
N SER A 121 22.84 0.91 -4.13
CA SER A 121 21.55 1.55 -4.43
C SER A 121 20.61 0.57 -5.12
N LEU A 122 19.34 0.64 -4.74
CA LEU A 122 18.24 -0.07 -5.42
C LEU A 122 17.42 0.86 -6.31
N SER A 123 17.83 2.13 -6.47
CA SER A 123 17.06 3.15 -7.18
C SER A 123 16.77 2.77 -8.63
N PHE A 124 17.61 1.95 -9.26
CA PHE A 124 17.36 1.43 -10.61
C PHE A 124 16.08 0.58 -10.72
N LEU A 125 15.59 -0.01 -9.62
CA LEU A 125 14.34 -0.78 -9.60
C LEU A 125 13.09 0.10 -9.56
N THR A 126 13.22 1.40 -9.34
CA THR A 126 12.08 2.33 -9.29
C THR A 126 11.28 2.30 -10.59
N GLU A 127 11.95 2.29 -11.74
CA GLU A 127 11.32 2.18 -13.07
C GLU A 127 10.65 0.83 -13.32
N TYR A 128 11.07 -0.23 -12.62
CA TYR A 128 10.53 -1.59 -12.75
C TYR A 128 9.44 -1.88 -11.71
N SER A 129 9.14 -0.93 -10.82
CA SER A 129 8.29 -1.17 -9.64
C SER A 129 6.90 -1.69 -9.99
N PHE A 130 6.28 -1.18 -11.06
CA PHE A 130 4.97 -1.67 -11.50
C PHE A 130 5.01 -3.13 -11.95
N ARG A 131 5.99 -3.49 -12.80
CA ARG A 131 6.17 -4.89 -13.28
C ARG A 131 6.44 -5.84 -12.12
N LEU A 132 7.28 -5.44 -11.17
CA LEU A 132 7.59 -6.23 -9.98
C LEU A 132 6.37 -6.43 -9.08
N VAL A 133 5.59 -5.38 -8.83
CA VAL A 133 4.36 -5.47 -8.02
C VAL A 133 3.36 -6.42 -8.66
N VAL A 134 3.10 -6.31 -9.97
CA VAL A 134 2.20 -7.23 -10.70
C VAL A 134 2.72 -8.66 -10.64
N PHE A 135 4.02 -8.87 -10.81
CA PHE A 135 4.61 -10.21 -10.71
C PHE A 135 4.45 -10.82 -9.31
N VAL A 136 4.79 -10.06 -8.26
CA VAL A 136 4.72 -10.52 -6.87
C VAL A 136 3.28 -10.80 -6.44
N LEU A 137 2.32 -9.93 -6.76
CA LEU A 137 0.92 -10.15 -6.39
C LEU A 137 0.33 -11.39 -7.09
N LEU A 138 0.71 -11.67 -8.36
CA LEU A 138 0.22 -12.85 -9.08
C LEU A 138 0.75 -14.13 -8.43
N ILE A 139 2.04 -14.17 -8.11
CA ILE A 139 2.65 -15.29 -7.39
C ILE A 139 2.00 -15.47 -6.02
N GLU A 140 1.73 -14.38 -5.29
CA GLU A 140 1.12 -14.42 -3.97
C GLU A 140 -0.30 -15.03 -4.00
N ILE A 141 -1.14 -14.64 -4.97
CA ILE A 141 -2.49 -15.21 -5.12
C ILE A 141 -2.42 -16.69 -5.51
N VAL A 142 -1.58 -17.05 -6.49
CA VAL A 142 -1.39 -18.45 -6.92
C VAL A 142 -0.91 -19.30 -5.75
N PHE A 143 0.08 -18.80 -5.02
CA PHE A 143 0.62 -19.44 -3.83
C PHE A 143 -0.47 -19.66 -2.77
N GLY A 144 -1.31 -18.65 -2.53
CA GLY A 144 -2.45 -18.77 -1.62
C GLY A 144 -3.44 -19.85 -2.04
N VAL A 145 -3.82 -19.89 -3.33
CA VAL A 145 -4.70 -20.93 -3.86
C VAL A 145 -4.06 -22.32 -3.75
N LEU A 146 -2.78 -22.48 -4.09
CA LEU A 146 -2.05 -23.74 -3.98
C LEU A 146 -2.01 -24.26 -2.53
N LEU A 147 -1.80 -23.38 -1.54
CA LEU A 147 -1.87 -23.75 -0.13
C LEU A 147 -3.24 -24.33 0.24
N LEU A 148 -4.33 -23.67 -0.17
CA LEU A 148 -5.69 -24.07 0.20
C LEU A 148 -6.13 -25.38 -0.47
N ILE A 149 -5.83 -25.56 -1.76
CA ILE A 149 -6.14 -26.81 -2.49
C ILE A 149 -5.17 -27.95 -2.18
N GLY A 150 -4.07 -27.67 -1.46
CA GLY A 150 -3.03 -28.65 -1.13
C GLY A 150 -2.12 -29.01 -2.32
N GLY A 151 -1.95 -28.09 -3.28
CA GLY A 151 -1.08 -28.26 -4.43
C GLY A 151 0.40 -28.05 -4.07
N LEU A 152 1.28 -28.88 -4.63
CA LEU A 152 2.73 -28.75 -4.51
C LEU A 152 3.25 -28.48 -3.07
N PRO A 153 2.85 -29.28 -2.04
CA PRO A 153 2.99 -28.92 -0.63
C PRO A 153 4.45 -28.69 -0.17
N LYS A 154 5.41 -29.43 -0.75
CA LYS A 154 6.85 -29.23 -0.46
C LYS A 154 7.34 -27.88 -0.97
N LEU A 155 6.95 -27.50 -2.18
CA LEU A 155 7.32 -26.23 -2.79
C LEU A 155 6.70 -25.06 -2.02
N THR A 156 5.39 -25.14 -1.74
CA THR A 156 4.68 -24.09 -1.00
C THR A 156 5.22 -23.93 0.42
N ALA A 157 5.67 -25.00 1.09
CA ALA A 157 6.27 -24.89 2.42
C ALA A 157 7.61 -24.12 2.40
N TRP A 158 8.45 -24.34 1.39
CA TRP A 158 9.69 -23.58 1.23
C TRP A 158 9.43 -22.11 0.87
N ILE A 159 8.54 -21.87 -0.09
CA ILE A 159 8.16 -20.50 -0.49
C ILE A 159 7.58 -19.75 0.71
N SER A 160 6.70 -20.38 1.51
CA SER A 160 6.12 -19.74 2.69
C SER A 160 7.19 -19.30 3.69
N LEU A 161 8.17 -20.18 3.97
CA LEU A 161 9.20 -19.91 4.95
C LEU A 161 10.14 -18.79 4.47
N ILE A 162 10.64 -18.90 3.25
CA ILE A 162 11.61 -17.96 2.67
C ILE A 162 10.98 -16.57 2.54
N ALA A 163 9.81 -16.48 1.90
CA ALA A 163 9.17 -15.19 1.64
C ALA A 163 8.81 -14.46 2.94
N LEU A 164 8.28 -15.18 3.93
CA LEU A 164 7.88 -14.58 5.21
C LEU A 164 9.06 -14.30 6.12
N PHE A 165 10.18 -15.02 5.98
CA PHE A 165 11.43 -14.68 6.63
C PHE A 165 11.98 -13.34 6.14
N PHE A 166 12.08 -13.15 4.81
CA PHE A 166 12.54 -11.87 4.25
C PHE A 166 11.56 -10.72 4.53
N THR A 167 10.25 -10.98 4.50
CA THR A 167 9.24 -10.00 4.89
C THR A 167 9.40 -9.62 6.37
N GLY A 168 9.70 -10.58 7.25
CA GLY A 168 9.99 -10.35 8.65
C GLY A 168 11.25 -9.49 8.87
N LEU A 169 12.35 -9.79 8.17
CA LEU A 169 13.57 -8.98 8.21
C LEU A 169 13.31 -7.54 7.78
N PHE A 170 12.57 -7.36 6.68
CA PHE A 170 12.17 -6.05 6.21
C PHE A 170 11.31 -5.31 7.25
N ALA A 171 10.36 -6.00 7.88
CA ALA A 171 9.52 -5.40 8.92
C ALA A 171 10.34 -4.98 10.16
N VAL A 172 11.34 -5.76 10.56
CA VAL A 172 12.26 -5.41 11.66
C VAL A 172 13.04 -4.15 11.30
N GLN A 173 13.63 -4.09 10.10
CA GLN A 173 14.36 -2.93 9.62
C GLN A 173 13.51 -1.66 9.68
N GLN A 174 12.26 -1.72 9.19
CA GLN A 174 11.35 -0.58 9.25
C GLN A 174 11.03 -0.16 10.69
N ALA A 175 10.80 -1.13 11.59
CA ALA A 175 10.51 -0.86 12.99
C ALA A 175 11.70 -0.26 13.76
N SER A 176 12.93 -0.51 13.31
CA SER A 176 14.14 0.03 13.93
C SER A 176 14.45 1.47 13.53
N TYR A 177 13.90 1.98 12.43
CA TYR A 177 14.19 3.33 11.98
C TYR A 177 13.34 4.39 12.69
N THR A 178 14.00 5.50 13.04
CA THR A 178 13.36 6.68 13.61
C THR A 178 13.64 7.90 12.74
N LYS A 179 12.91 9.00 12.93
CA LYS A 179 13.13 10.25 12.18
C LYS A 179 14.56 10.80 12.30
N ASN A 180 15.30 10.36 13.31
CA ASN A 180 16.67 10.78 13.58
C ASN A 180 17.72 9.85 12.94
N THR A 181 17.31 8.72 12.36
CA THR A 181 18.23 7.82 11.67
C THR A 181 18.78 8.52 10.43
N SER A 182 20.10 8.64 10.35
CA SER A 182 20.80 9.24 9.23
C SER A 182 21.78 8.25 8.59
N TYR A 183 22.13 8.52 7.34
CA TYR A 183 23.17 7.80 6.61
C TYR A 183 24.06 8.78 5.86
N LEU A 184 25.31 8.39 5.66
CA LEU A 184 26.29 9.19 4.94
C LEU A 184 26.36 8.71 3.49
N THR A 185 26.40 9.65 2.55
CA THR A 185 26.82 9.40 1.18
C THR A 185 28.08 10.21 0.90
N TYR A 186 28.93 9.74 -0.02
CA TYR A 186 30.17 10.44 -0.33
C TYR A 186 30.08 11.02 -1.74
N LYS A 187 30.14 12.35 -1.84
CA LYS A 187 30.24 13.04 -3.13
C LYS A 187 31.71 13.25 -3.46
N THR A 188 32.17 12.66 -4.56
CA THR A 188 33.51 12.90 -5.08
C THR A 188 33.52 14.24 -5.83
N VAL A 189 34.29 15.21 -5.34
CA VAL A 189 34.37 16.56 -5.91
C VAL A 189 35.83 16.92 -6.19
N ALA A 190 36.09 17.66 -7.26
CA ALA A 190 37.43 18.17 -7.53
C ALA A 190 37.90 19.07 -6.38
N THR A 191 39.17 18.96 -5.99
CA THR A 191 39.80 19.72 -4.89
C THR A 191 39.72 21.23 -5.08
N THR A 192 39.61 21.71 -6.32
CA THR A 192 39.53 23.13 -6.68
C THR A 192 38.10 23.71 -6.65
N SER A 193 37.08 22.88 -6.43
CA SER A 193 35.68 23.33 -6.40
C SER A 193 35.37 24.17 -5.16
N LYS A 194 34.46 25.15 -5.29
CA LYS A 194 33.99 25.98 -4.16
C LYS A 194 33.42 25.13 -3.02
N GLU A 195 32.78 24.02 -3.35
CA GLU A 195 32.19 23.07 -2.41
C GLU A 195 33.26 22.36 -1.55
N ALA A 196 34.36 21.91 -2.17
CA ALA A 196 35.49 21.30 -1.46
C ALA A 196 36.18 22.29 -0.51
N LEU A 197 36.37 23.54 -0.93
CA LEU A 197 36.96 24.59 -0.09
C LEU A 197 36.11 24.92 1.14
N VAL A 198 34.78 24.95 1.00
CA VAL A 198 33.85 25.12 2.13
C VAL A 198 33.93 23.94 3.09
N TYR A 199 34.02 22.71 2.57
CA TYR A 199 34.18 21.50 3.38
C TYR A 199 35.50 21.49 4.15
N PHE A 200 36.62 21.82 3.49
CA PHE A 200 37.92 21.93 4.15
C PHE A 200 37.91 23.00 5.24
N LYS A 201 37.25 24.15 5.01
CA LYS A 201 37.07 25.20 6.02
C LYS A 201 36.28 24.71 7.24
N LYS A 202 35.32 23.81 7.06
CA LYS A 202 34.52 23.19 8.14
C LYS A 202 35.32 22.14 8.94
N ILE A 203 36.28 21.45 8.31
CA ILE A 203 37.15 20.43 8.94
C ILE A 203 38.38 21.03 9.64
N HIS A 204 38.79 22.24 9.28
CA HIS A 204 39.99 22.93 9.80
C HIS A 204 40.04 23.20 11.32
N SER A 205 39.14 22.64 12.13
CA SER A 205 39.24 22.59 13.60
C SER A 205 40.12 21.45 14.13
N ASN A 206 40.48 20.42 13.34
CA ASN A 206 41.30 19.30 13.80
C ASN A 206 42.66 19.25 13.07
N LYS A 207 43.75 19.54 13.78
CA LYS A 207 45.10 19.85 13.23
C LYS A 207 45.83 18.69 12.54
N GLN A 208 45.36 17.44 12.58
CA GLN A 208 46.13 16.27 12.13
C GLN A 208 45.93 15.84 10.65
N GLN A 209 45.02 16.46 9.90
CA GLN A 209 44.70 16.05 8.52
C GLN A 209 45.39 16.90 7.44
N LYS A 210 46.53 17.54 7.75
CA LYS A 210 47.17 18.53 6.87
C LYS A 210 48.09 17.96 5.77
N GLN A 211 48.46 16.68 5.82
CA GLN A 211 49.49 16.14 4.92
C GLN A 211 49.03 15.08 3.92
N HIS A 212 47.87 14.44 4.11
CA HIS A 212 47.44 13.33 3.24
C HIS A 212 46.59 13.76 2.02
N ASP A 213 45.82 14.85 2.11
CA ASP A 213 44.84 15.21 1.06
C ASP A 213 45.39 16.11 -0.06
N LYS A 214 46.63 16.61 0.06
CA LYS A 214 47.23 17.51 -0.96
C LYS A 214 47.68 16.79 -2.25
N LEU A 215 47.68 15.45 -2.28
CA LEU A 215 48.11 14.65 -3.43
C LEU A 215 46.95 14.11 -4.30
N GLN A 216 45.69 14.28 -3.89
CA GLN A 216 44.53 13.76 -4.62
C GLN A 216 43.82 14.85 -5.44
N LYS A 217 43.53 14.57 -6.72
CA LYS A 217 42.78 15.47 -7.62
C LYS A 217 41.29 15.59 -7.24
N THR A 218 40.78 14.72 -6.38
CA THR A 218 39.38 14.61 -5.98
C THR A 218 39.27 14.30 -4.50
N VAL A 219 38.27 14.86 -3.82
CA VAL A 219 37.97 14.67 -2.39
C VAL A 219 36.57 14.12 -2.24
N GLN A 220 36.40 13.15 -1.34
CA GLN A 220 35.10 12.61 -0.97
C GLN A 220 34.51 13.41 0.19
N ILE A 221 33.43 14.14 -0.08
CA ILE A 221 32.71 14.92 0.91
C ILE A 221 31.53 14.09 1.43
N PRO A 222 31.46 13.77 2.74
CA PRO A 222 30.30 13.12 3.33
C PRO A 222 29.11 14.07 3.39
N ILE A 223 27.99 13.63 2.84
CA ILE A 223 26.69 14.30 2.88
C ILE A 223 25.78 13.45 3.76
N THR A 224 25.25 14.07 4.82
CA THR A 224 24.29 13.42 5.72
C THR A 224 22.89 13.49 5.11
N HIS A 225 22.28 12.33 4.90
CA HIS A 225 20.88 12.21 4.54
C HIS A 225 20.09 11.61 5.71
N HIS A 226 18.81 11.94 5.79
CA HIS A 226 17.90 11.36 6.77
C HIS A 226 17.12 10.21 6.17
N ALA A 227 17.01 9.12 6.92
CA ALA A 227 16.19 7.98 6.55
C ALA A 227 14.71 8.40 6.57
N ARG A 228 13.97 7.95 5.55
CA ARG A 228 12.54 8.19 5.46
C ARG A 228 11.79 7.09 6.22
N CYS A 229 11.25 7.46 7.37
CA CYS A 229 10.30 6.61 8.09
C CYS A 229 8.93 6.71 7.40
N THR A 230 8.43 5.63 6.81
CA THR A 230 7.01 5.57 6.43
C THR A 230 6.35 4.31 6.96
N ASN A 231 5.17 4.51 7.57
CA ASN A 231 4.36 3.43 8.11
C ASN A 231 3.43 2.82 7.04
N ASP A 232 3.45 3.34 5.82
CA ASP A 232 2.39 3.15 4.82
C ASP A 232 2.73 2.06 3.78
N PHE A 233 3.87 1.39 3.93
CA PHE A 233 4.34 0.38 2.97
C PHE A 233 3.64 -0.98 3.10
N THR A 234 2.95 -1.25 4.21
CA THR A 234 2.21 -2.52 4.40
C THR A 234 0.76 -2.41 3.95
N ILE A 235 0.16 -3.56 3.65
CA ILE A 235 -1.21 -3.64 3.15
C ILE A 235 -2.28 -3.31 4.16
N PHE A 236 -2.03 -3.70 5.40
CA PHE A 236 -2.90 -3.33 6.49
C PHE A 236 -2.81 -1.84 6.77
N SER A 237 -1.62 -1.22 6.69
CA SER A 237 -1.51 0.23 6.80
C SER A 237 -2.35 0.97 5.76
N PHE A 238 -2.39 0.49 4.51
CA PHE A 238 -3.21 1.10 3.46
C PHE A 238 -4.72 0.94 3.71
N GLY A 239 -5.17 -0.29 3.97
CA GLY A 239 -6.60 -0.53 4.16
C GLY A 239 -7.13 0.07 5.47
N PHE A 240 -6.36 0.04 6.56
CA PHE A 240 -6.77 0.64 7.83
C PHE A 240 -6.78 2.17 7.79
N SER A 241 -5.85 2.80 7.06
CA SER A 241 -5.89 4.25 6.86
C SER A 241 -7.22 4.70 6.25
N GLY A 242 -7.76 3.93 5.30
CA GLY A 242 -9.06 4.23 4.69
C GLY A 242 -10.28 3.99 5.56
N ILE A 243 -10.21 3.06 6.51
CA ILE A 243 -11.37 2.63 7.31
C ILE A 243 -11.40 3.36 8.66
N ILE A 244 -10.26 3.44 9.33
CA ILE A 244 -10.11 3.96 10.69
C ILE A 244 -9.48 5.36 10.68
N GLY A 245 -9.03 5.86 9.53
CA GLY A 245 -8.45 7.20 9.40
C GLY A 245 -6.98 7.31 9.84
N HIS A 246 -6.32 6.19 10.13
CA HIS A 246 -4.88 6.14 10.42
C HIS A 246 -4.26 4.81 9.99
N SER A 247 -3.00 4.83 9.58
CA SER A 247 -2.24 3.60 9.29
C SER A 247 -1.78 2.91 10.57
N LEU A 248 -1.50 1.60 10.48
CA LEU A 248 -0.94 0.86 11.60
C LEU A 248 0.44 1.41 11.96
N SER A 249 0.78 1.34 13.25
CA SER A 249 2.14 1.64 13.68
C SER A 249 3.13 0.62 13.12
N THR A 250 4.40 1.00 13.03
CA THR A 250 5.46 0.11 12.54
C THR A 250 5.58 -1.15 13.39
N SER A 251 5.41 -1.02 14.71
CA SER A 251 5.40 -2.16 15.64
C SER A 251 4.21 -3.09 15.45
N GLN A 252 3.02 -2.55 15.14
CA GLN A 252 1.84 -3.36 14.82
C GLN A 252 2.01 -4.09 13.47
N SER A 253 2.60 -3.43 12.47
CA SER A 253 2.94 -4.05 11.19
C SER A 253 4.00 -5.16 11.34
N LEU A 254 4.99 -4.95 12.22
CA LEU A 254 5.98 -5.97 12.59
C LEU A 254 5.31 -7.21 13.20
N LEU A 255 4.36 -7.01 14.12
CA LEU A 255 3.64 -8.10 14.76
C LEU A 255 2.90 -9.00 13.75
N ILE A 256 2.25 -8.41 12.75
CA ILE A 256 1.61 -9.17 11.67
C ILE A 256 2.64 -10.05 10.95
N SER A 257 3.81 -9.50 10.63
CA SER A 257 4.88 -10.23 9.93
C SER A 257 5.44 -11.39 10.78
N ILE A 258 5.60 -11.18 12.09
CA ILE A 258 6.01 -12.21 13.05
C ILE A 258 4.98 -13.35 13.10
N TYR A 259 3.68 -13.04 13.13
CA TYR A 259 2.63 -14.06 13.15
C TYR A 259 2.59 -14.88 11.87
N LEU A 260 2.76 -14.24 10.72
CA LEU A 260 2.85 -14.96 9.45
C LEU A 260 4.07 -15.89 9.43
N LEU A 261 5.23 -15.41 9.86
CA LEU A 261 6.43 -16.23 9.99
C LEU A 261 6.22 -17.40 10.96
N PHE A 262 5.55 -17.18 12.09
CA PHE A 262 5.18 -18.23 13.03
C PHE A 262 4.33 -19.33 12.37
N TYR A 263 3.29 -18.97 11.61
CA TYR A 263 2.50 -19.96 10.87
C TYR A 263 3.31 -20.64 9.78
N ALA A 264 4.22 -19.92 9.11
CA ALA A 264 5.12 -20.49 8.11
C ALA A 264 6.02 -21.56 8.72
N CYS A 265 6.58 -21.31 9.91
CA CYS A 265 7.37 -22.28 10.66
C CYS A 265 6.58 -23.54 11.00
N TRP A 266 5.34 -23.42 11.47
CA TRP A 266 4.48 -24.59 11.73
C TRP A 266 4.15 -25.38 10.48
N PHE A 267 3.80 -24.69 9.40
CA PHE A 267 3.54 -25.33 8.12
C PHE A 267 4.78 -26.05 7.58
N PHE A 268 5.95 -25.42 7.70
CA PHE A 268 7.23 -26.00 7.31
C PHE A 268 7.65 -27.18 8.20
N ALA A 269 7.35 -27.14 9.50
CA ALA A 269 7.58 -28.27 10.40
C ALA A 269 6.77 -29.51 9.98
N ALA A 270 5.57 -29.31 9.42
CA ALA A 270 4.72 -30.38 8.91
C ALA A 270 5.06 -30.83 7.47
N ARG A 271 6.03 -30.19 6.77
CA ARG A 271 6.27 -30.34 5.32
C ARG A 271 6.46 -31.78 4.82
N THR A 272 7.07 -32.65 5.61
CA THR A 272 7.35 -34.04 5.22
C THR A 272 6.12 -34.95 5.36
N THR A 273 5.07 -34.46 6.01
CA THR A 273 3.87 -35.23 6.34
C THR A 273 2.62 -34.76 5.59
N ILE A 274 2.66 -33.57 4.99
CA ILE A 274 1.52 -33.00 4.27
C ILE A 274 1.41 -33.63 2.88
N LEU A 275 0.29 -34.29 2.65
CA LEU A 275 -0.10 -34.84 1.35
C LEU A 275 -1.06 -33.87 0.63
N PRO A 276 -1.16 -33.95 -0.70
CA PRO A 276 -2.19 -33.24 -1.43
C PRO A 276 -3.60 -33.58 -0.93
N ASN A 277 -4.51 -32.61 -0.99
CA ASN A 277 -5.85 -32.79 -0.44
C ASN A 277 -6.64 -33.82 -1.25
N THR A 278 -7.37 -34.67 -0.54
CA THR A 278 -8.43 -35.50 -1.14
C THR A 278 -9.69 -34.67 -1.39
N ILE A 279 -10.57 -35.16 -2.28
CA ILE A 279 -11.86 -34.50 -2.58
C ILE A 279 -12.68 -34.24 -1.30
N LYS A 280 -12.71 -35.21 -0.37
CA LYS A 280 -13.44 -35.07 0.90
C LYS A 280 -12.83 -34.03 1.83
N GLN A 281 -11.50 -33.86 1.79
CA GLN A 281 -10.82 -32.83 2.57
C GLN A 281 -11.07 -31.45 1.97
N ASN A 282 -11.09 -31.30 0.64
CA ASN A 282 -11.42 -30.03 -0.02
C ASN A 282 -12.83 -29.54 0.36
N TRP A 283 -13.81 -30.44 0.45
CA TRP A 283 -15.16 -30.11 0.92
C TRP A 283 -15.22 -29.54 2.35
N ARG A 284 -14.19 -29.76 3.19
CA ARG A 284 -14.07 -29.18 4.53
C ARG A 284 -13.20 -27.93 4.55
N ILE A 285 -12.05 -27.97 3.87
CA ILE A 285 -11.05 -26.89 3.90
C ILE A 285 -11.54 -25.66 3.16
N ILE A 286 -12.20 -25.81 2.00
CA ILE A 286 -12.61 -24.67 1.18
C ILE A 286 -13.64 -23.80 1.92
N PRO A 287 -14.75 -24.34 2.49
CA PRO A 287 -15.67 -23.52 3.28
C PRO A 287 -15.01 -22.83 4.47
N VAL A 288 -14.12 -23.52 5.20
CA VAL A 288 -13.38 -22.93 6.34
C VAL A 288 -12.47 -21.79 5.87
N SER A 289 -11.81 -21.94 4.73
CA SER A 289 -10.94 -20.90 4.16
C SER A 289 -11.76 -19.69 3.71
N LEU A 290 -12.91 -19.92 3.06
CA LEU A 290 -13.85 -18.85 2.69
C LEU A 290 -14.40 -18.14 3.91
N LEU A 291 -14.65 -18.83 5.03
CA LEU A 291 -15.04 -18.20 6.28
C LEU A 291 -13.93 -17.28 6.81
N VAL A 292 -12.67 -17.72 6.81
CA VAL A 292 -11.53 -16.86 7.21
C VAL A 292 -11.43 -15.63 6.29
N ILE A 293 -11.60 -15.80 4.98
CA ILE A 293 -11.60 -14.68 4.03
C ILE A 293 -12.81 -13.76 4.25
N ALA A 294 -13.98 -14.30 4.59
CA ALA A 294 -15.17 -13.53 4.94
C ALA A 294 -14.94 -12.68 6.20
N LEU A 295 -14.19 -13.17 7.19
CA LEU A 295 -13.79 -12.36 8.34
C LEU A 295 -12.95 -11.15 7.89
N TYR A 296 -11.96 -11.34 7.01
CA TYR A 296 -11.23 -10.20 6.45
C TYR A 296 -12.17 -9.25 5.68
N CYS A 297 -13.07 -9.78 4.85
CA CYS A 297 -14.04 -8.97 4.12
C CYS A 297 -14.93 -8.12 5.05
N PHE A 298 -15.35 -8.69 6.18
CA PHE A 298 -16.11 -8.00 7.21
C PHE A 298 -15.30 -6.85 7.83
N PHE A 299 -14.05 -7.09 8.22
CA PHE A 299 -13.19 -6.03 8.76
C PHE A 299 -12.96 -4.90 7.76
N PHE A 300 -12.77 -5.22 6.47
CA PHE A 300 -12.48 -4.23 5.43
C PHE A 300 -13.72 -3.64 4.75
N GLN A 301 -14.93 -4.09 5.12
CA GLN A 301 -16.20 -3.71 4.48
C GLN A 301 -16.14 -3.84 2.94
N TRP A 302 -15.50 -4.93 2.48
CA TRP A 302 -15.27 -5.21 1.07
C TRP A 302 -15.40 -6.72 0.82
N TYR A 303 -16.51 -7.12 0.18
CA TYR A 303 -16.88 -8.54 0.01
C TYR A 303 -16.45 -9.16 -1.33
N PHE A 304 -15.91 -8.37 -2.26
CA PHE A 304 -15.38 -8.89 -3.52
C PHE A 304 -14.29 -9.98 -3.34
N PRO A 305 -13.36 -9.88 -2.36
CA PRO A 305 -12.39 -10.94 -2.12
C PRO A 305 -13.00 -12.31 -1.83
N LEU A 306 -14.16 -12.36 -1.20
CA LEU A 306 -14.86 -13.62 -0.94
C LEU A 306 -15.31 -14.28 -2.25
N VAL A 307 -15.92 -13.50 -3.15
CA VAL A 307 -16.40 -13.97 -4.46
C VAL A 307 -15.22 -14.38 -5.34
N PHE A 308 -14.18 -13.54 -5.41
CA PHE A 308 -12.95 -13.84 -6.14
C PHE A 308 -12.30 -15.14 -5.66
N SER A 309 -12.21 -15.33 -4.34
CA SER A 309 -11.63 -16.54 -3.74
C SER A 309 -12.46 -17.78 -4.04
N ALA A 310 -13.79 -17.68 -4.00
CA ALA A 310 -14.67 -18.79 -4.36
C ALA A 310 -14.47 -19.22 -5.82
N ILE A 311 -14.45 -18.27 -6.76
CA ILE A 311 -14.25 -18.54 -8.19
C ILE A 311 -12.87 -19.16 -8.44
N THR A 312 -11.81 -18.56 -7.90
CA THR A 312 -10.44 -19.04 -8.10
C THR A 312 -10.23 -20.43 -7.50
N LEU A 313 -10.75 -20.70 -6.30
CA LEU A 313 -10.62 -22.02 -5.65
C LEU A 313 -11.43 -23.09 -6.40
N LEU A 314 -12.68 -22.80 -6.77
CA LEU A 314 -13.52 -23.76 -7.50
C LEU A 314 -12.97 -24.04 -8.90
N GLY A 315 -12.55 -23.01 -9.64
CA GLY A 315 -11.95 -23.16 -10.96
C GLY A 315 -10.61 -23.91 -10.93
N ALA A 316 -9.76 -23.61 -9.94
CA ALA A 316 -8.51 -24.34 -9.73
C ALA A 316 -8.74 -25.82 -9.42
N LEU A 317 -9.74 -26.14 -8.58
CA LEU A 317 -10.11 -27.53 -8.28
C LEU A 317 -10.72 -28.25 -9.48
N TRP A 318 -11.55 -27.56 -10.26
CA TRP A 318 -12.15 -28.12 -11.48
C TRP A 318 -11.09 -28.48 -12.52
N LEU A 319 -10.13 -27.59 -12.76
CA LEU A 319 -9.01 -27.86 -13.67
C LEU A 319 -8.13 -29.01 -13.16
N ASN A 320 -7.75 -28.99 -11.89
CA ASN A 320 -6.95 -30.08 -11.32
C ASN A 320 -7.69 -31.42 -11.33
N LYS A 321 -9.03 -31.42 -11.24
CA LYS A 321 -9.86 -32.63 -11.35
C LYS A 321 -10.03 -33.13 -12.78
N SER A 322 -10.02 -32.23 -13.77
CA SER A 322 -10.21 -32.57 -15.18
C SER A 322 -9.18 -33.59 -15.68
N GLY A 323 -7.99 -33.60 -15.08
CA GLY A 323 -6.94 -34.57 -15.37
C GLY A 323 -6.31 -34.32 -16.74
N GLY A 324 -5.02 -34.63 -16.87
CA GLY A 324 -4.29 -34.46 -18.13
C GLY A 324 -2.87 -33.97 -17.93
N LYS A 325 -2.05 -34.16 -18.96
CA LYS A 325 -0.61 -33.86 -18.90
C LYS A 325 -0.31 -32.36 -18.83
N TYR A 326 -1.12 -31.54 -19.52
CA TYR A 326 -0.86 -30.09 -19.67
C TYR A 326 -1.66 -29.24 -18.68
N LEU A 327 -2.98 -29.11 -18.88
CA LEU A 327 -3.84 -28.19 -18.11
C LEU A 327 -4.56 -28.85 -16.91
N GLY A 328 -4.66 -30.18 -16.91
CA GLY A 328 -5.41 -30.94 -15.88
C GLY A 328 -4.62 -31.21 -14.60
N ASN A 329 -3.78 -30.27 -14.15
CA ASN A 329 -2.89 -30.42 -13.00
C ASN A 329 -2.74 -29.09 -12.22
N TYR A 330 -1.88 -29.06 -11.19
CA TYR A 330 -1.63 -27.85 -10.39
C TYR A 330 -1.03 -26.68 -11.18
N TYR A 331 -0.33 -26.93 -12.29
CA TYR A 331 0.20 -25.88 -13.15
C TYR A 331 -0.92 -25.25 -13.98
N GLY A 332 -1.84 -26.04 -14.53
CA GLY A 332 -3.03 -25.51 -15.20
C GLY A 332 -3.96 -24.76 -14.26
N ALA A 333 -4.14 -25.26 -13.03
CA ALA A 333 -4.85 -24.53 -11.97
C ALA A 333 -4.17 -23.18 -11.65
N SER A 334 -2.84 -23.15 -11.57
CA SER A 334 -2.08 -21.92 -11.35
C SER A 334 -2.24 -20.93 -12.52
N LEU A 335 -2.18 -21.42 -13.75
CA LEU A 335 -2.38 -20.60 -14.95
C LEU A 335 -3.76 -19.94 -14.96
N PHE A 336 -4.81 -20.69 -14.63
CA PHE A 336 -6.16 -20.13 -14.50
C PHE A 336 -6.24 -19.01 -13.46
N VAL A 337 -5.64 -19.22 -12.28
CA VAL A 337 -5.59 -18.20 -11.23
C VAL A 337 -4.83 -16.95 -11.71
N VAL A 338 -3.72 -17.12 -12.44
CA VAL A 338 -2.98 -16.00 -13.04
C VAL A 338 -3.86 -15.24 -14.02
N LEU A 339 -4.51 -15.91 -14.98
CA LEU A 339 -5.34 -15.27 -15.98
C LEU A 339 -6.53 -14.53 -15.36
N PHE A 340 -7.19 -15.13 -14.37
CA PHE A 340 -8.29 -14.48 -13.67
C PHE A 340 -7.83 -13.30 -12.82
N SER A 341 -6.67 -13.39 -12.17
CA SER A 341 -6.07 -12.28 -11.43
C SER A 341 -5.64 -11.14 -12.36
N LEU A 342 -5.10 -11.46 -13.55
CA LEU A 342 -4.75 -10.49 -14.58
C LEU A 342 -5.96 -9.73 -15.09
N LEU A 343 -7.13 -10.37 -15.22
CA LEU A 343 -8.38 -9.67 -15.56
C LEU A 343 -8.67 -8.55 -14.55
N VAL A 344 -8.57 -8.84 -13.25
CA VAL A 344 -8.76 -7.83 -12.19
C VAL A 344 -7.71 -6.72 -12.29
N VAL A 345 -6.44 -7.07 -12.51
CA VAL A 345 -5.35 -6.08 -12.66
C VAL A 345 -5.55 -5.21 -13.90
N CYS A 346 -5.94 -5.76 -15.04
CA CYS A 346 -6.21 -5.01 -16.26
C CYS A 346 -7.38 -4.04 -16.07
N PHE A 347 -8.42 -4.47 -15.34
CA PHE A 347 -9.53 -3.61 -14.97
C PHE A 347 -9.06 -2.46 -14.08
N THR A 348 -8.39 -2.73 -12.96
CA THR A 348 -7.93 -1.71 -12.00
C THR A 348 -6.73 -0.90 -12.50
N PHE A 349 -6.05 -1.33 -13.56
CA PHE A 349 -5.09 -0.50 -14.26
C PHE A 349 -5.83 0.63 -15.01
N SER A 350 -6.85 0.26 -15.79
CA SER A 350 -7.60 1.17 -16.66
C SER A 350 -8.58 2.07 -15.90
N TYR A 351 -9.18 1.55 -14.83
CA TYR A 351 -10.21 2.21 -14.02
C TYR A 351 -9.78 2.38 -12.57
N GLU A 352 -10.51 3.21 -11.82
CA GLU A 352 -10.29 3.36 -10.38
C GLU A 352 -10.41 2.01 -9.63
N PRO A 353 -9.78 1.89 -8.44
CA PRO A 353 -9.85 0.69 -7.63
C PRO A 353 -11.29 0.23 -7.40
N LEU A 354 -11.53 -1.09 -7.38
CA LEU A 354 -12.85 -1.66 -7.06
C LEU A 354 -13.34 -1.18 -5.67
N LYS A 355 -12.40 -0.98 -4.75
CA LYS A 355 -12.62 -0.27 -3.49
C LYS A 355 -11.48 0.72 -3.27
N ASP A 356 -11.78 2.01 -3.31
CA ASP A 356 -10.80 3.04 -2.96
C ASP A 356 -10.79 3.26 -1.44
N PHE A 357 -9.64 2.99 -0.82
CA PHE A 357 -9.39 3.20 0.62
C PHE A 357 -8.78 4.58 0.91
N ARG A 358 -8.69 5.47 -0.07
CA ARG A 358 -8.15 6.81 0.16
C ARG A 358 -9.19 7.75 0.72
N ALA A 359 -8.68 8.83 1.31
CA ALA A 359 -9.49 9.90 1.85
C ALA A 359 -10.33 10.63 0.78
N PHE A 360 -9.87 10.62 -0.48
CA PHE A 360 -10.56 11.21 -1.64
C PHE A 360 -11.32 10.17 -2.48
N ALA A 361 -11.80 9.09 -1.85
CA ALA A 361 -12.64 8.11 -2.52
C ALA A 361 -14.04 8.66 -2.83
N VAL A 362 -14.70 8.12 -3.85
CA VAL A 362 -16.09 8.47 -4.18
C VAL A 362 -17.00 8.18 -2.99
N GLY A 363 -17.86 9.13 -2.64
CA GLY A 363 -18.77 9.08 -1.51
C GLY A 363 -18.25 9.77 -0.24
N GLN A 364 -16.96 10.09 -0.17
CA GLN A 364 -16.38 10.81 0.97
C GLN A 364 -16.81 12.29 0.98
N ASP A 365 -17.07 12.80 2.18
CA ASP A 365 -17.35 14.21 2.42
C ASP A 365 -16.08 14.89 2.94
N LEU A 366 -15.49 15.76 2.13
CA LEU A 366 -14.26 16.45 2.51
C LEU A 366 -14.47 17.33 3.75
N ASN A 367 -15.68 17.85 3.96
CA ASN A 367 -16.00 18.69 5.13
C ASN A 367 -15.82 17.96 6.47
N GLN A 368 -16.03 16.65 6.48
CA GLN A 368 -15.84 15.82 7.68
C GLN A 368 -14.36 15.57 7.98
N HIS A 369 -13.53 15.44 6.95
CA HIS A 369 -12.08 15.28 7.07
C HIS A 369 -11.34 16.59 7.35
N PHE A 370 -12.05 17.72 7.26
CA PHE A 370 -11.53 19.08 7.42
C PHE A 370 -11.67 19.66 8.83
N SER A 371 -12.59 19.14 9.64
CA SER A 371 -12.88 19.66 10.98
C SER A 371 -12.23 18.81 12.08
N ALA A 372 -11.08 19.25 12.57
CA ALA A 372 -10.68 19.12 13.98
C ALA A 372 -9.49 20.03 14.31
N ASN A 373 -9.65 21.35 14.18
CA ASN A 373 -9.01 22.26 15.14
C ASN A 373 -9.87 22.28 16.41
N SER A 374 -9.91 21.16 17.12
CA SER A 374 -10.43 21.12 18.48
C SER A 374 -9.57 20.16 19.27
N LYS A 375 -8.83 20.71 20.24
CA LYS A 375 -8.41 19.94 21.41
C LYS A 375 -9.65 19.20 21.91
N SER A 376 -9.66 17.87 21.83
CA SER A 376 -10.65 17.05 22.53
C SER A 376 -10.00 15.74 22.95
N GLU A 377 -10.15 15.48 24.23
CA GLU A 377 -9.69 14.36 25.03
C GLU A 377 -10.15 13.02 24.42
N SER A 378 -9.21 12.33 23.77
CA SER A 378 -9.20 10.89 23.54
C SER A 378 -8.08 10.62 22.54
N ASN A 379 -7.22 9.65 22.82
CA ASN A 379 -6.05 9.25 22.02
C ASN A 379 -6.41 8.68 20.61
N ARG A 380 -7.21 9.40 19.82
CA ARG A 380 -7.44 9.14 18.39
C ARG A 380 -6.96 10.36 17.62
N THR A 381 -5.68 10.33 17.24
CA THR A 381 -5.15 11.23 16.22
C THR A 381 -5.79 10.88 14.88
N VAL A 382 -6.94 11.49 14.57
CA VAL A 382 -7.45 11.53 13.21
C VAL A 382 -6.46 12.38 12.43
N GLN A 383 -5.76 11.80 11.46
CA GLN A 383 -4.93 12.59 10.55
C GLN A 383 -5.84 13.55 9.80
N THR A 384 -5.75 14.84 10.09
CA THR A 384 -6.35 15.88 9.29
C THR A 384 -5.67 15.87 7.92
N ILE A 385 -6.46 15.72 6.86
CA ILE A 385 -5.94 15.86 5.49
C ILE A 385 -5.56 17.33 5.32
N ASP A 386 -4.27 17.63 5.16
CA ASP A 386 -3.81 18.97 4.81
C ASP A 386 -4.00 19.21 3.31
N PHE A 387 -5.25 19.45 2.94
CA PHE A 387 -5.66 19.79 1.58
C PHE A 387 -6.25 21.20 1.58
N GLN A 388 -5.42 22.14 1.14
CA GLN A 388 -5.71 23.56 1.09
C GLN A 388 -5.17 24.15 -0.22
N PRO A 389 -5.83 23.86 -1.37
CA PRO A 389 -5.26 24.25 -2.65
C PRO A 389 -5.21 25.77 -2.73
N ALA A 390 -4.04 26.30 -2.97
CA ALA A 390 -3.78 27.73 -2.86
C ALA A 390 -3.12 28.30 -4.10
N ILE A 391 -3.42 29.55 -4.41
CA ILE A 391 -2.72 30.33 -5.43
C ILE A 391 -2.37 31.71 -4.88
N ARG A 392 -1.17 32.21 -5.19
CA ARG A 392 -0.80 33.59 -4.85
C ARG A 392 -1.49 34.58 -5.78
N SER A 393 -1.93 35.71 -5.25
CA SER A 393 -2.63 36.75 -6.02
C SER A 393 -1.81 37.27 -7.23
N THR A 394 -0.48 37.26 -7.12
CA THR A 394 0.46 37.63 -8.19
C THR A 394 0.51 36.64 -9.36
N GLN A 395 0.04 35.40 -9.17
CA GLN A 395 0.10 34.32 -10.14
C GLN A 395 -1.24 34.10 -10.88
N LEU A 396 -2.27 34.87 -10.54
CA LEU A 396 -3.59 34.76 -11.17
C LEU A 396 -3.59 35.30 -12.59
N THR A 397 -4.18 34.52 -13.50
CA THR A 397 -4.51 34.97 -14.85
C THR A 397 -5.71 35.92 -14.83
N THR A 398 -5.88 36.69 -15.91
CA THR A 398 -7.02 37.60 -16.08
C THR A 398 -8.35 36.85 -15.98
N ALA A 399 -8.45 35.66 -16.60
CA ALA A 399 -9.63 34.81 -16.51
C ALA A 399 -9.90 34.24 -15.11
N ALA A 400 -8.86 33.98 -14.29
CA ALA A 400 -9.06 33.52 -12.92
C ALA A 400 -9.60 34.65 -12.02
N ARG A 401 -9.19 35.90 -12.25
CA ARG A 401 -9.61 37.05 -11.45
C ARG A 401 -11.10 37.39 -11.57
N SER A 402 -11.74 37.04 -12.69
CA SER A 402 -13.17 37.30 -12.92
C SER A 402 -14.09 36.30 -12.20
N ILE A 403 -13.54 35.27 -11.54
CA ILE A 403 -14.34 34.27 -10.85
C ILE A 403 -14.84 34.82 -9.52
N PRO A 404 -16.16 34.76 -9.22
CA PRO A 404 -16.75 35.45 -8.08
C PRO A 404 -16.09 35.14 -6.73
N PHE A 405 -15.76 33.87 -6.45
CA PHE A 405 -15.16 33.50 -5.17
C PHE A 405 -13.70 33.98 -5.02
N ILE A 406 -12.97 34.06 -6.15
CA ILE A 406 -11.59 34.55 -6.20
C ILE A 406 -11.61 36.06 -5.99
N GLN A 407 -12.51 36.75 -6.68
CA GLN A 407 -12.71 38.20 -6.55
C GLN A 407 -13.03 38.60 -5.11
N HIS A 408 -13.95 37.88 -4.45
CA HIS A 408 -14.32 38.15 -3.05
C HIS A 408 -13.13 37.99 -2.07
N GLN A 409 -12.21 37.05 -2.30
CA GLN A 409 -10.98 36.92 -1.50
C GLN A 409 -9.97 38.04 -1.82
N LEU A 410 -9.86 38.44 -3.08
CA LEU A 410 -9.01 39.57 -3.50
C LEU A 410 -9.48 40.90 -2.90
N GLU A 411 -10.79 41.15 -2.87
CA GLU A 411 -11.40 42.36 -2.29
C GLU A 411 -11.14 42.46 -0.77
N LYS A 412 -11.01 41.31 -0.10
CA LYS A 412 -10.59 41.24 1.32
C LYS A 412 -9.09 41.47 1.53
N GLY A 413 -8.32 41.67 0.46
CA GLY A 413 -6.86 41.88 0.53
C GLY A 413 -6.05 40.61 0.76
N GLU A 414 -6.62 39.42 0.50
CA GLU A 414 -5.90 38.16 0.70
C GLU A 414 -4.77 37.98 -0.34
N GLN A 415 -3.55 37.76 0.13
CA GLN A 415 -2.39 37.51 -0.74
C GLN A 415 -2.35 36.08 -1.29
N SER A 416 -2.97 35.13 -0.58
CA SER A 416 -3.04 33.73 -0.94
C SER A 416 -4.49 33.30 -0.96
N ILE A 417 -4.99 32.98 -2.15
CA ILE A 417 -6.37 32.59 -2.38
C ILE A 417 -6.51 31.11 -2.15
N LEU A 418 -7.47 30.74 -1.30
CA LEU A 418 -7.75 29.36 -0.91
C LEU A 418 -8.97 28.84 -1.67
N LEU A 419 -8.83 27.67 -2.28
CA LEU A 419 -9.94 26.96 -2.92
C LEU A 419 -10.87 26.29 -1.90
N ARG A 420 -10.34 25.93 -0.73
CA ARG A 420 -11.05 25.14 0.29
C ARG A 420 -12.41 25.71 0.74
N PRO A 421 -12.55 27.01 1.07
CA PRO A 421 -13.86 27.57 1.43
C PRO A 421 -14.90 27.36 0.32
N TYR A 422 -14.47 27.53 -0.94
CA TYR A 422 -15.34 27.33 -2.09
C TYR A 422 -15.69 25.85 -2.31
N LEU A 423 -14.77 24.90 -2.09
CA LEU A 423 -15.07 23.47 -2.18
C LEU A 423 -16.19 23.03 -1.21
N ARG A 424 -16.25 23.67 -0.04
CA ARG A 424 -17.29 23.41 0.97
C ARG A 424 -18.64 24.01 0.56
N ASP A 425 -18.62 25.27 0.14
CA ASP A 425 -19.84 26.07 0.00
C ASP A 425 -20.45 25.99 -1.41
N ALA A 426 -19.65 25.66 -2.44
CA ALA A 426 -20.11 25.57 -3.82
C ALA A 426 -21.15 24.45 -4.01
N LYS A 427 -22.21 24.75 -4.77
CA LYS A 427 -23.22 23.76 -5.14
C LYS A 427 -22.55 22.56 -5.83
N SER A 428 -21.73 22.83 -6.85
CA SER A 428 -21.01 21.84 -7.63
C SER A 428 -19.69 22.42 -8.17
N ILE A 429 -18.65 21.60 -8.22
CA ILE A 429 -17.33 21.97 -8.76
C ILE A 429 -16.63 20.74 -9.34
N VAL A 430 -15.88 20.96 -10.41
CA VAL A 430 -15.04 19.94 -11.03
C VAL A 430 -13.57 20.32 -10.86
N CYS A 431 -12.79 19.45 -10.24
CA CYS A 431 -11.36 19.63 -10.07
C CYS A 431 -10.61 18.67 -11.00
N LEU A 432 -9.93 19.22 -12.01
CA LEU A 432 -8.93 18.49 -12.79
C LEU A 432 -7.64 18.47 -11.98
N VAL A 433 -7.20 17.29 -11.55
CA VAL A 433 -6.00 17.14 -10.72
C VAL A 433 -4.91 16.49 -11.56
N ILE A 434 -3.82 17.21 -11.80
CA ILE A 434 -2.70 16.74 -12.63
C ILE A 434 -1.38 16.93 -11.89
N LYS A 435 -0.64 15.84 -11.67
CA LYS A 435 0.65 15.86 -10.96
C LYS A 435 1.78 16.41 -11.83
N ASP A 436 1.89 15.93 -13.06
CA ASP A 436 2.87 16.37 -14.05
C ASP A 436 2.22 16.75 -15.37
N LEU A 437 2.17 18.05 -15.64
CA LEU A 437 1.62 18.65 -16.85
C LEU A 437 2.49 18.39 -18.11
N SER A 438 3.68 17.84 -17.93
CA SER A 438 4.61 17.50 -19.02
C SER A 438 4.36 16.09 -19.54
N ASN A 439 3.80 15.22 -18.69
CA ASN A 439 3.61 13.80 -18.94
C ASN A 439 2.11 13.47 -19.16
N ILE A 440 1.52 14.09 -20.18
CA ILE A 440 0.13 13.84 -20.58
C ILE A 440 0.14 13.41 -22.04
N ASP A 441 -0.52 12.29 -22.31
CA ASP A 441 -0.62 11.74 -23.66
C ASP A 441 -1.52 12.61 -24.56
N PRO A 442 -1.28 12.67 -25.88
CA PRO A 442 -2.13 13.44 -26.79
C PRO A 442 -3.61 13.05 -26.75
N SER A 443 -3.93 11.77 -26.52
CA SER A 443 -5.30 11.28 -26.35
C SER A 443 -5.97 11.83 -25.09
N GLU A 444 -5.22 11.94 -23.98
CA GLU A 444 -5.70 12.53 -22.74
C GLU A 444 -5.96 14.03 -22.89
N ILE A 445 -5.10 14.74 -23.63
CA ILE A 445 -5.31 16.15 -23.99
C ILE A 445 -6.62 16.31 -24.78
N HIS A 446 -6.88 15.42 -25.73
CA HIS A 446 -8.11 15.45 -26.51
C HIS A 446 -9.36 15.26 -25.63
N GLU A 447 -9.35 14.32 -24.69
CA GLU A 447 -10.47 14.12 -23.75
C GLU A 447 -10.67 15.32 -22.80
N ILE A 448 -9.57 15.93 -22.33
CA ILE A 448 -9.65 17.16 -21.53
C ILE A 448 -10.26 18.30 -22.36
N ASN A 449 -9.80 18.51 -23.60
CA ASN A 449 -10.33 19.55 -24.48
C ASN A 449 -11.81 19.33 -24.77
N ARG A 450 -12.22 18.09 -25.01
CA ARG A 450 -13.63 17.73 -25.21
C ARG A 450 -14.47 18.11 -23.99
N LEU A 451 -14.04 17.73 -22.80
CA LEU A 451 -14.72 18.05 -21.55
C LEU A 451 -14.85 19.57 -21.35
N LEU A 452 -13.77 20.33 -21.61
CA LEU A 452 -13.76 21.78 -21.43
C LEU A 452 -14.62 22.52 -22.47
N ASN A 453 -14.66 22.05 -23.73
CA ASN A 453 -15.54 22.60 -24.76
C ASN A 453 -17.02 22.38 -24.44
N ASP A 454 -17.35 21.20 -23.91
CA ASP A 454 -18.74 20.84 -23.58
C ASP A 454 -19.20 21.50 -22.25
N ALA A 455 -18.26 22.03 -21.45
CA ALA A 455 -18.54 22.58 -20.13
C ALA A 455 -19.42 23.84 -20.19
N LYS A 456 -20.53 23.82 -19.45
CA LYS A 456 -21.37 25.01 -19.25
C LYS A 456 -20.76 25.91 -18.18
N PHE A 457 -20.85 27.23 -18.36
CA PHE A 457 -20.32 28.26 -17.44
C PHE A 457 -20.83 28.17 -15.98
N GLU A 458 -21.92 27.45 -15.72
CA GLU A 458 -22.49 27.30 -14.38
C GLU A 458 -21.64 26.42 -13.44
N ILE A 459 -20.89 25.45 -13.99
CA ILE A 459 -20.06 24.53 -13.20
C ILE A 459 -18.60 24.94 -13.36
N GLN A 460 -18.01 25.46 -12.29
CA GLN A 460 -16.62 25.86 -12.31
C GLN A 460 -15.70 24.63 -12.43
N ILE A 461 -14.82 24.67 -13.43
CA ILE A 461 -13.70 23.74 -13.57
C ILE A 461 -12.44 24.43 -13.06
N VAL A 462 -11.67 23.74 -12.23
CA VAL A 462 -10.38 24.22 -11.70
C VAL A 462 -9.30 23.16 -11.90
N LEU A 463 -8.06 23.60 -12.12
CA LEU A 463 -6.88 22.74 -12.18
C LEU A 463 -6.16 22.75 -10.83
N ILE A 464 -5.77 21.58 -10.33
CA ILE A 464 -4.93 21.43 -9.12
C ILE A 464 -3.65 20.71 -9.51
N THR A 465 -2.49 21.28 -9.20
CA THR A 465 -1.18 20.72 -9.59
C THR A 465 -0.06 21.10 -8.63
N LEU A 466 1.09 20.42 -8.70
CA LEU A 466 2.32 20.84 -8.00
C LEU A 466 3.28 21.62 -8.93
N GLN A 467 2.97 21.73 -10.22
CA GLN A 467 3.89 22.28 -11.22
C GLN A 467 3.98 23.81 -11.14
N GLN A 468 5.12 24.36 -11.52
CA GLN A 468 5.35 25.81 -11.49
C GLN A 468 4.48 26.56 -12.52
N PRO A 469 4.16 27.85 -12.29
CA PRO A 469 3.32 28.66 -13.17
C PRO A 469 3.76 28.70 -14.65
N VAL A 470 5.07 28.61 -14.93
CA VAL A 470 5.59 28.58 -16.31
C VAL A 470 5.12 27.35 -17.09
N LYS A 471 5.13 26.17 -16.43
CA LYS A 471 4.65 24.93 -17.02
C LYS A 471 3.13 24.93 -17.17
N VAL A 472 2.43 25.54 -16.21
CA VAL A 472 0.98 25.75 -16.27
C VAL A 472 0.62 26.57 -17.51
N GLY A 473 1.24 27.72 -17.74
CA GLY A 473 0.95 28.53 -18.93
C GLY A 473 1.21 27.77 -20.24
N SER A 474 2.26 26.95 -20.29
CA SER A 474 2.55 26.11 -21.45
C SER A 474 1.55 24.96 -21.65
N PHE A 475 0.98 24.43 -20.56
CA PHE A 475 -0.11 23.46 -20.60
C PHE A 475 -1.42 24.11 -21.06
N CYS A 476 -1.81 25.25 -20.49
CA CYS A 476 -3.01 26.00 -20.88
C CYS A 476 -3.00 26.37 -22.38
N ARG A 477 -1.85 26.79 -22.91
CA ARG A 477 -1.68 27.01 -24.35
C ARG A 477 -1.85 25.76 -25.22
N ARG A 478 -1.42 24.59 -24.72
CA ARG A 478 -1.56 23.30 -25.43
C ARG A 478 -3.01 22.82 -25.48
N ILE A 479 -3.77 23.04 -24.41
CA ILE A 479 -5.20 22.70 -24.37
C ILE A 479 -6.08 23.77 -25.05
N GLY A 480 -5.58 25.01 -25.19
CA GLY A 480 -6.34 26.12 -25.77
C GLY A 480 -7.37 26.75 -24.82
N PHE A 481 -7.24 26.51 -23.52
CA PHE A 481 -8.15 26.98 -22.48
C PHE A 481 -7.40 27.66 -21.33
N GLU A 482 -7.94 28.77 -20.84
CA GLU A 482 -7.52 29.36 -19.57
C GLU A 482 -8.41 28.84 -18.44
N ILE A 483 -7.84 27.99 -17.59
CA ILE A 483 -8.52 27.40 -16.43
C ILE A 483 -7.87 27.95 -15.16
N PRO A 484 -8.61 28.25 -14.09
CA PRO A 484 -8.05 28.62 -12.80
C PRO A 484 -7.19 27.51 -12.22
N VAL A 485 -6.03 27.85 -11.67
CA VAL A 485 -5.05 26.87 -11.20
C VAL A 485 -4.73 27.07 -9.73
N PHE A 486 -4.72 25.99 -8.97
CA PHE A 486 -4.37 25.95 -7.56
C PHE A 486 -3.22 24.97 -7.34
N PHE A 487 -2.38 25.27 -6.35
CA PHE A 487 -1.19 24.49 -6.07
C PHE A 487 -1.33 23.64 -4.81
N GLU A 488 -0.88 22.39 -4.91
CA GLU A 488 -0.91 21.39 -3.83
C GLU A 488 0.39 20.58 -3.79
N PRO A 489 0.90 20.18 -2.60
CA PRO A 489 2.08 19.33 -2.50
C PRO A 489 1.85 17.94 -3.09
N ALA A 490 2.95 17.31 -3.57
CA ALA A 490 2.90 15.98 -4.15
C ALA A 490 2.32 14.90 -3.23
N VAL A 491 2.52 15.03 -1.91
CA VAL A 491 1.98 14.10 -0.91
C VAL A 491 0.45 14.07 -0.97
N THR A 492 -0.19 15.25 -0.94
CA THR A 492 -1.65 15.39 -1.00
C THR A 492 -2.19 14.96 -2.36
N LEU A 493 -1.52 15.33 -3.45
CA LEU A 493 -1.92 14.90 -4.80
C LEU A 493 -1.88 13.37 -4.99
N ASN A 494 -0.96 12.68 -4.32
CA ASN A 494 -0.90 11.21 -4.34
C ASN A 494 -2.01 10.55 -3.51
N GLN A 495 -2.52 11.24 -2.47
CA GLN A 495 -3.71 10.80 -1.75
C GLN A 495 -4.98 10.99 -2.59
N ILE A 496 -5.01 12.02 -3.43
CA ILE A 496 -6.12 12.29 -4.35
C ILE A 496 -6.16 11.26 -5.48
N ALA A 497 -5.06 11.11 -6.22
CA ALA A 497 -5.04 10.34 -7.46
C ALA A 497 -3.92 9.30 -7.46
N ARG A 498 -4.13 8.11 -8.04
CA ARG A 498 -3.04 7.15 -8.36
C ARG A 498 -2.34 7.56 -9.63
N SER A 499 -3.11 7.77 -10.69
CA SER A 499 -2.63 8.20 -12.01
C SER A 499 -1.98 9.59 -11.96
N ASN A 500 -1.34 9.96 -13.07
CA ASN A 500 -0.82 11.32 -13.24
C ASN A 500 -1.96 12.34 -13.21
N ALA A 501 -3.10 12.01 -13.83
CA ALA A 501 -4.24 12.88 -13.96
C ALA A 501 -5.56 12.19 -13.55
N VAL A 502 -6.44 12.92 -12.87
CA VAL A 502 -7.79 12.49 -12.50
C VAL A 502 -8.74 13.69 -12.51
N LEU A 503 -10.00 13.44 -12.83
CA LEU A 503 -11.09 14.40 -12.65
C LEU A 503 -11.86 14.04 -11.38
N LEU A 504 -11.98 15.00 -10.46
CA LEU A 504 -12.84 14.92 -9.29
C LEU A 504 -14.09 15.76 -9.51
N ALA A 505 -15.25 15.18 -9.24
CA ALA A 505 -16.52 15.87 -9.27
C ALA A 505 -17.04 15.97 -7.84
N LEU A 506 -17.24 17.20 -7.35
CA LEU A 506 -17.67 17.47 -5.99
C LEU A 506 -18.99 18.25 -5.97
N LYS A 507 -19.80 17.96 -4.95
CA LYS A 507 -21.08 18.62 -4.68
C LYS A 507 -21.18 18.93 -3.20
N LYS A 508 -21.22 20.21 -2.81
CA LYS A 508 -21.25 20.67 -1.40
C LYS A 508 -20.20 19.97 -0.51
N GLY A 509 -18.94 19.91 -0.98
CA GLY A 509 -17.84 19.23 -0.31
C GLY A 509 -17.79 17.70 -0.43
N LYS A 510 -18.85 17.04 -0.92
CA LYS A 510 -18.88 15.59 -1.11
C LYS A 510 -18.37 15.18 -2.50
N ILE A 511 -17.49 14.19 -2.55
CA ILE A 511 -16.98 13.61 -3.80
C ILE A 511 -18.04 12.68 -4.38
N ILE A 512 -18.66 13.07 -5.49
CA ILE A 512 -19.70 12.28 -6.15
C ILE A 512 -19.17 11.45 -7.32
N GLY A 513 -17.97 11.78 -7.81
CA GLY A 513 -17.33 11.09 -8.93
C GLY A 513 -15.83 11.34 -8.99
N LYS A 514 -15.12 10.33 -9.46
CA LYS A 514 -13.66 10.34 -9.65
C LYS A 514 -13.34 9.51 -10.88
N TYR A 515 -12.68 10.11 -11.86
CA TYR A 515 -12.50 9.53 -13.19
C TYR A 515 -11.07 9.71 -13.67
N THR A 516 -10.45 8.63 -14.15
CA THR A 516 -9.18 8.72 -14.87
C THR A 516 -9.40 9.42 -16.22
N ILE A 517 -8.40 10.12 -16.74
CA ILE A 517 -8.57 10.91 -17.97
C ILE A 517 -8.89 10.02 -19.19
N GLY A 518 -8.32 8.82 -19.26
CA GLY A 518 -8.68 7.85 -20.31
C GLY A 518 -10.12 7.31 -20.23
N ALA A 519 -10.88 7.63 -19.18
CA ALA A 519 -12.25 7.17 -18.97
C ALA A 519 -13.18 8.30 -18.48
N LEU A 520 -13.00 9.52 -19.01
CA LEU A 520 -13.87 10.64 -18.68
C LEU A 520 -15.33 10.40 -19.12
N PRO A 521 -16.31 10.71 -18.27
CA PRO A 521 -17.71 10.66 -18.68
C PRO A 521 -18.04 11.81 -19.65
N LYS A 522 -19.08 11.61 -20.46
CA LYS A 522 -19.66 12.70 -21.26
C LYS A 522 -20.14 13.82 -20.34
N TRP A 523 -19.94 15.08 -20.75
CA TRP A 523 -20.32 16.24 -19.94
C TRP A 523 -21.79 16.23 -19.50
N ASN A 524 -22.72 15.96 -20.41
CA ASN A 524 -24.15 15.95 -20.07
C ASN A 524 -24.50 14.97 -18.94
N TRP A 525 -23.85 13.81 -18.91
CA TRP A 525 -24.05 12.83 -17.83
C TRP A 525 -23.45 13.33 -16.52
N LEU A 526 -22.26 13.95 -16.58
CA LEU A 526 -21.59 14.52 -15.40
C LEU A 526 -22.37 15.69 -14.82
N ALA A 527 -22.81 16.63 -15.67
CA ALA A 527 -23.63 17.77 -15.31
C ALA A 527 -24.95 17.32 -14.65
N THR A 528 -25.64 16.32 -15.24
CA THR A 528 -26.85 15.75 -14.64
C THR A 528 -26.58 15.22 -13.23
N LYS A 529 -25.44 14.57 -12.98
CA LYS A 529 -25.07 14.10 -11.63
C LYS A 529 -24.71 15.23 -10.66
N LEU A 530 -24.14 16.31 -11.16
CA LEU A 530 -23.77 17.49 -10.36
C LEU A 530 -25.00 18.34 -10.03
N GLU A 531 -25.99 18.38 -10.93
CA GLU A 531 -27.21 19.17 -10.79
C GLU A 531 -28.32 18.43 -10.05
N ASN A 532 -28.54 17.14 -10.32
CA ASN A 532 -29.57 16.31 -9.70
C ASN A 532 -29.06 15.57 -8.44
N ASN A 533 -30.00 15.21 -7.56
CA ASN A 533 -29.83 14.86 -6.12
C ASN A 533 -29.36 16.06 -5.28
#